data_AF-A0A0Q5WZ23-F1
#
_entry.id   AF-A0A0Q5WZ23-F1
#
_cell.length_a   1.000
_cell.length_b   1.000
_cell.length_c   1.000
_cell.angle_alpha   90.00
_cell.angle_beta   90.00
_cell.angle_gamma   90.00
#
_symmetry.space_group_name_H-M   'P 1'
#
loop_
_entity.id
_entity.type
_entity.pdbx_description
1 polymer ?
#
loop_
_entity_poly.entity_id
_entity_poly.type
_entity_poly.pdbx_seq_one_letter_code
_entity_poly.pdbx_strand_id
1 'polypeptide(L)' 'MDHLERQFTDGMTWENRGLNGWHIDHRLPLSSFSYTSAEDPEFQFAWSLANLQPMWGDENIRKKDQILYLI' A
#
# COMPACT_ATOMS: atom_id res chain seq x y z
N MET A 1 8.11 12.58 -8.83
CA MET A 1 6.81 12.32 -8.17
C MET A 1 6.37 10.86 -8.42
N ASP A 2 7.31 9.92 -8.53
CA ASP A 2 7.05 8.82 -9.48
C ASP A 2 6.96 7.44 -8.83
N HIS A 3 7.13 7.30 -7.51
CA HIS A 3 7.22 5.95 -6.92
C HIS A 3 5.91 5.14 -7.04
N LEU A 4 4.77 5.74 -6.67
CA LEU A 4 3.48 5.06 -6.77
C LEU A 4 2.98 5.00 -8.22
N GLU A 5 3.11 6.10 -8.96
CA GLU A 5 2.64 6.17 -10.36
C GLU A 5 3.38 5.18 -11.28
N ARG A 6 4.66 4.90 -11.03
CA ARG A 6 5.42 3.84 -11.76
C ARG A 6 4.87 2.43 -11.54
N GLN A 7 3.99 2.23 -10.56
CA GLN A 7 3.39 0.95 -10.23
C GLN A 7 1.92 0.86 -10.67
N PHE A 8 1.38 1.90 -11.30
CA PHE A 8 0.01 1.88 -11.82
C PHE A 8 -0.17 0.73 -12.82
N THR A 9 -1.27 0.01 -12.64
CA THR A 9 -1.75 -0.98 -13.60
C THR A 9 -2.81 -0.36 -14.52
N ASP A 10 -3.22 -1.11 -15.54
CA ASP A 10 -4.14 -0.64 -16.58
C ASP A 10 -5.36 0.08 -16.00
N GLY A 11 -5.52 1.35 -16.38
CA GLY A 11 -6.65 2.19 -15.98
C GLY A 11 -6.46 2.97 -14.69
N MET A 12 -5.40 2.77 -13.92
CA MET A 12 -5.11 3.62 -12.76
C MET A 12 -4.61 4.99 -13.20
N THR A 13 -5.19 6.04 -12.61
CA THR A 13 -4.75 7.43 -12.79
C THR A 13 -4.87 8.18 -11.47
N TRP A 14 -4.22 9.33 -11.34
CA TRP A 14 -4.37 10.11 -10.10
C TRP A 14 -5.80 10.59 -9.86
N GLU A 15 -6.59 10.75 -10.93
CA GLU A 15 -7.99 11.19 -10.90
C GLU A 15 -8.94 10.14 -10.32
N ASN A 16 -8.62 8.85 -10.42
CA ASN A 16 -9.45 7.77 -9.89
C ASN A 16 -8.92 7.17 -8.58
N ARG A 17 -8.09 7.92 -7.83
CA ARG A 17 -7.74 7.55 -6.45
C ARG A 17 -8.91 7.81 -5.50
N GLY A 18 -9.40 6.79 -4.80
CA GLY A 18 -10.44 6.93 -3.77
C GLY A 18 -11.54 5.88 -3.86
N LEU A 19 -12.74 6.23 -3.37
CA LEU A 19 -13.86 5.29 -3.08
C LEU A 19 -14.18 4.28 -4.20
N ASN A 20 -14.10 4.70 -5.46
CA ASN A 20 -14.45 3.89 -6.63
C ASN A 20 -13.26 3.57 -7.54
N GLY A 21 -12.03 3.71 -7.04
CA GLY A 21 -10.85 3.35 -7.82
C GLY A 21 -9.74 2.81 -6.95
N TRP A 22 -8.50 3.21 -7.19
CA TRP A 22 -7.38 2.59 -6.48
C TRP A 22 -7.11 3.27 -5.12
N HIS A 23 -6.56 2.46 -4.22
CA HIS A 23 -6.19 2.82 -2.86
C HIS A 23 -4.67 2.67 -2.68
N ILE A 24 -4.12 3.36 -1.68
CA ILE A 24 -2.77 3.06 -1.18
C ILE A 24 -2.87 1.77 -0.35
N ASP A 25 -2.21 0.73 -0.81
CA ASP A 25 -2.08 -0.56 -0.13
C ASP A 25 -0.71 -0.69 0.53
N HIS A 26 -0.67 -1.42 1.65
CA HIS A 26 0.55 -1.84 2.29
C HIS A 26 0.90 -3.25 1.81
N ARG A 27 2.04 -3.40 1.11
CA ARG A 27 2.53 -4.69 0.58
C ARG A 27 2.63 -5.72 1.69
N LEU A 28 3.34 -5.38 2.77
CA LEU A 28 3.20 -6.01 4.06
C LEU A 28 2.15 -5.25 4.87
N PRO A 29 1.07 -5.90 5.32
CA PRO A 29 0.00 -5.24 6.05
C PRO A 29 0.51 -4.71 7.39
N LEU A 30 -0.15 -3.66 7.91
CA LEU A 30 0.22 -3.08 9.21
C LEU A 30 0.21 -4.09 10.36
N SER A 31 -0.60 -5.14 10.28
CA SER A 31 -0.62 -6.24 11.26
C SER A 31 0.66 -7.08 11.31
N SER A 32 1.55 -6.95 10.32
CA SER A 32 2.86 -7.59 10.31
C SER A 32 3.93 -6.82 11.08
N PHE A 33 3.62 -5.64 11.62
CA PHE A 33 4.55 -4.76 12.31
C PHE A 33 4.15 -4.55 13.77
N SER A 34 5.14 -4.28 14.61
CA SER A 34 5.00 -3.91 16.02
C SER A 34 5.75 -2.62 16.29
N TYR A 35 5.01 -1.57 16.62
CA TYR A 35 5.57 -0.26 16.97
C TYR A 35 4.62 0.48 17.91
N THR A 36 5.16 1.46 18.63
CA THR A 36 4.45 2.31 19.59
C THR A 36 4.65 3.79 19.32
N SER A 37 5.65 4.15 18.52
CA SER A 37 5.99 5.52 18.17
C SER A 37 6.25 5.67 16.68
N ALA A 38 6.23 6.92 16.19
CA ALA A 38 6.58 7.19 14.80
C ALA A 38 8.08 7.02 14.57
N GLU A 39 8.90 7.14 15.62
CA GLU A 39 10.35 7.03 15.56
C GLU A 39 10.83 5.57 15.43
N ASP A 40 9.95 4.59 15.67
CA ASP A 40 10.28 3.17 15.58
C ASP A 40 10.63 2.77 14.14
N PRO A 41 11.71 1.99 13.93
CA PRO A 41 12.11 1.55 12.59
C PRO A 41 11.02 0.80 11.82
N GLU A 42 10.20 0.02 12.53
CA GLU A 42 9.09 -0.71 11.93
C GLU A 42 7.97 0.23 11.48
N PHE A 43 7.67 1.29 12.23
CA PHE A 43 6.74 2.33 11.78
C PHE A 43 7.27 2.99 10.50
N GLN A 44 8.53 3.43 10.53
CA GLN A 44 9.16 4.09 9.40
C GLN A 44 9.14 3.22 8.14
N PHE A 45 9.41 1.92 8.28
CA PHE A 45 9.35 0.99 7.16
C PHE A 45 7.91 0.76 6.68
N ALA A 46 6.98 0.50 7.59
CA ALA A 46 5.58 0.22 7.27
C ALA A 46 4.96 1.33 6.41
N TRP A 47 5.30 2.59 6.71
CA TRP A 47 4.81 3.78 6.01
C TRP A 47 5.74 4.30 4.91
N SER A 48 6.85 3.62 4.64
CA SER A 48 7.78 3.99 3.58
C SER A 48 7.24 3.65 2.19
N LEU A 49 7.67 4.40 1.17
CA LEU A 49 7.35 4.08 -0.22
C LEU A 49 7.74 2.65 -0.62
N ALA A 50 8.75 2.05 0.01
CA ALA A 50 9.15 0.67 -0.26
C ALA A 50 8.07 -0.36 0.11
N ASN A 51 7.20 -0.04 1.08
CA ASN A 51 6.08 -0.89 1.50
C ASN A 51 4.73 -0.45 0.92
N LEU A 52 4.64 0.73 0.29
CA LEU A 52 3.39 1.24 -0.27
C LEU A 52 3.27 0.97 -1.77
N GLN A 53 2.08 0.57 -2.20
CA GLN A 53 1.75 0.36 -3.62
C GLN A 53 0.34 0.83 -3.95
N PRO A 54 0.05 1.16 -5.22
CA PRO A 54 -1.31 1.30 -5.69
C PRO A 54 -1.96 -0.09 -5.83
N MET A 55 -3.22 -0.22 -5.42
CA MET A 55 -4.03 -1.43 -5.64
C MET A 55 -5.48 -1.02 -5.85
N TRP A 56 -6.22 -1.72 -6.72
CA TRP A 56 -7.64 -1.43 -6.88
C TRP A 56 -8.38 -1.61 -5.54
N GLY A 57 -9.31 -0.70 -5.25
CA GLY A 57 -9.90 -0.62 -3.91
C GLY A 57 -10.63 -1.90 -3.49
N ASP A 58 -11.33 -2.53 -4.41
CA ASP A 58 -11.98 -3.84 -4.24
C ASP A 58 -10.97 -4.97 -4.01
N GLU A 59 -9.85 -4.97 -4.74
CA GLU A 59 -8.75 -5.91 -4.54
C GLU A 59 -8.11 -5.73 -3.15
N ASN A 60 -7.85 -4.49 -2.74
CA ASN A 60 -7.27 -4.16 -1.43
C ASN A 60 -8.21 -4.60 -0.29
N ILE A 61 -9.51 -4.31 -0.39
CA ILE A 61 -10.51 -4.76 0.58
C ILE A 61 -10.53 -6.29 0.68
N ARG A 62 -10.44 -6.99 -0.45
CA ARG A 62 -10.41 -8.46 -0.50
C ARG A 62 -9.10 -9.04 0.06
N LYS A 63 -7.95 -8.38 -0.19
CA LYS A 63 -6.62 -8.78 0.30
C LYS A 63 -6.55 -8.79 1.83
N LYS A 64 -7.22 -7.86 2.51
CA LYS A 64 -7.15 -7.71 3.97
C LYS A 64 -5.68 -7.64 4.44
N ASP A 65 -5.28 -8.52 5.36
CA ASP A 65 -3.94 -8.66 5.93
C ASP A 65 -3.15 -9.83 5.30
N GLN A 66 -3.50 -10.27 4.09
CA GLN A 66 -2.75 -11.31 3.41
C GLN A 66 -1.50 -10.75 2.72
N ILE A 67 -0.40 -11.49 2.82
CA ILE A 67 0.83 -11.24 2.09
C ILE A 67 0.76 -12.01 0.76
N LEU A 68 0.59 -11.28 -0.34
CA LEU A 68 0.40 -11.87 -1.67
C LEU A 68 1.72 -12.26 -2.36
N TYR A 69 2.82 -11.59 -2.02
CA TYR A 69 4.13 -11.79 -2.65
C TYR A 69 5.18 -11.98 -1.55
N LEU A 70 6.02 -12.99 -1.73
CA LEU A 70 7.27 -13.10 -0.98
C LEU A 70 8.26 -12.13 -1.63
N ILE A 71 8.74 -11.16 -0.85
CA ILE A 71 9.72 -10.14 -1.24
C ILE A 71 11.12 -10.75 -1.38
#